data_AF-E3GLK4-F1
#
_entry.id   AF-E3GLK4-F1
#
_cell.length_a   1.000
_cell.length_b   1.000
_cell.length_c   1.000
_cell.angle_alpha   90.00
_cell.angle_beta   90.00
_cell.angle_gamma   90.00
#
_symmetry.space_group_name_H-M   'P 1'
#
loop_
_entity.id
_entity.type
_entity.pdbx_description
1 polymer ?
#
loop_
_entity_poly.entity_id
_entity_poly.type
_entity_poly.pdbx_seq_one_letter_code
_entity_poly.pdbx_strand_id
1 'polypeptide(L)'
;MMQTDEKDARLETAPKPPEEMLEVVMIDDEEEERERWKDKAGITVVPPRRTVSLPIIEEIDENGETRYRYGEEEIKEYQGEIYYEGECRQLDQEEYKRTLESIKQAQAWKDGFKPLRPLEENTTLPRFPMENLPIELFEYCKNLSESMEMSADLAGTAMLGTLAALLQGRYGISPETGWYEPLGLFVLGVARPGEGKSHLMKAVTNPLFKHQTKLFRDYADKAISVEVRLDMARSAYEAMRKACGGLKGDEKEAKLIEMEDQLREIKALEKSAPPRLVANDVTSQKLAGLLQENKGRISIISAEGAVFSNIAGLYDSQPNFTNYLQAYSGETIIVDRVGRPGEYINDPRLTMNLMVQPDVLDRVVKNKILLERGLPARFLFSLPESKLGKRKIEGAPKLDEEVKKRYENLLEELIALAEEDAYEMLTLSEDAAELFKGFRKAADERNNGDLANLKEWTSKLPGQVLRLAGLMHVAKYRKEAGKTPVDYFSMKEACDLAWTYYIDHARHAHQIMGDDKNMEKAGKLLKAIDKHNFEVFTAYDAARNLRDLSFKKGADAEIFLNILVDYGYLKIERDQNGRRVFYKYIVNPKWIAQSEDRPA
;
A
#
# COMPACT_ATOMS: atom_id res chain seq x y z
N MET A 1 6.82 -42.84 55.59
CA MET A 1 6.73 -43.01 57.07
C MET A 1 5.45 -42.32 57.52
N MET A 2 4.68 -43.00 58.37
CA MET A 2 3.30 -42.74 58.83
C MET A 2 2.23 -43.05 57.77
N GLN A 3 1.81 -44.30 57.64
CA GLN A 3 0.85 -45.09 58.45
C GLN A 3 -0.60 -44.92 57.97
N THR A 4 -1.10 -46.04 57.47
CA THR A 4 -2.49 -46.42 57.22
C THR A 4 -3.40 -46.11 58.39
N ASP A 5 -4.62 -45.63 58.10
CA ASP A 5 -5.83 -46.08 58.80
C ASP A 5 -7.02 -46.09 57.83
N GLU A 6 -7.27 -47.26 57.26
CA GLU A 6 -8.62 -47.72 56.95
C GLU A 6 -9.33 -48.00 58.29
N LYS A 7 -10.34 -47.20 58.62
CA LYS A 7 -11.57 -47.55 59.35
C LYS A 7 -12.21 -46.29 59.92
N ASP A 8 -13.27 -45.82 59.27
CA ASP A 8 -14.60 -46.15 59.76
C ASP A 8 -15.64 -45.57 58.82
N ALA A 9 -16.31 -46.47 58.10
CA ALA A 9 -17.62 -46.24 57.56
C ALA A 9 -18.59 -46.01 58.74
N ARG A 10 -18.65 -44.78 59.23
CA ARG A 10 -19.91 -44.24 59.73
C ARG A 10 -20.65 -43.70 58.52
N LEU A 11 -21.37 -44.60 57.88
CA LEU A 11 -22.52 -44.28 57.05
C LEU A 11 -23.54 -43.57 57.94
N GLU A 12 -23.35 -42.28 58.17
CA GLU A 12 -24.51 -41.43 58.35
C GLU A 12 -25.22 -41.42 57.00
N THR A 13 -26.47 -41.88 56.98
CA THR A 13 -27.39 -41.72 55.86
C THR A 13 -27.58 -40.23 55.63
N ALA A 14 -26.61 -39.61 54.95
CA ALA A 14 -26.66 -38.21 54.62
C ALA A 14 -27.73 -38.02 53.54
N PRO A 15 -28.67 -37.08 53.73
CA PRO A 15 -29.61 -36.72 52.66
C PRO A 15 -28.82 -36.27 51.43
N LYS A 16 -29.40 -36.50 50.24
CA LYS A 16 -28.86 -36.04 48.94
C LYS A 16 -28.28 -34.62 49.15
N PRO A 17 -26.98 -34.39 48.91
CA PRO A 17 -26.41 -33.07 49.14
C PRO A 17 -27.18 -32.03 48.30
N PRO A 18 -27.39 -30.80 48.81
CA PRO A 18 -28.08 -29.75 48.06
C PRO A 18 -27.40 -29.55 46.71
N GLU A 19 -28.16 -29.31 45.64
CA GLU A 19 -27.60 -29.00 44.31
C GLU A 19 -26.59 -27.83 44.36
N GLU A 20 -26.66 -26.97 45.37
CA GLU A 20 -25.76 -25.84 45.61
C GLU A 20 -24.35 -26.22 46.13
N MET A 21 -24.10 -27.47 46.56
CA MET A 21 -22.74 -27.96 46.90
C MET A 21 -21.94 -28.48 45.69
N LEU A 22 -22.47 -28.30 44.48
CA LEU A 22 -21.70 -28.42 43.24
C LEU A 22 -20.73 -27.24 43.15
N GLU A 23 -19.48 -27.42 43.58
CA GLU A 23 -18.44 -26.42 43.32
C GLU A 23 -18.10 -26.43 41.82
N VAL A 24 -18.94 -25.77 41.02
CA VAL A 24 -18.57 -25.35 39.67
C VAL A 24 -17.69 -24.13 39.85
N VAL A 25 -16.40 -24.36 40.05
CA VAL A 25 -15.42 -23.26 40.06
C VAL A 25 -15.26 -22.81 38.60
N MET A 26 -16.04 -21.79 38.23
CA MET A 26 -15.81 -21.00 37.02
C MET A 26 -14.54 -20.19 37.26
N ILE A 27 -13.39 -20.65 36.76
CA ILE A 27 -12.21 -19.79 36.68
C ILE A 27 -12.40 -18.93 35.41
N ASP A 28 -12.42 -17.61 35.63
CA ASP A 28 -12.53 -16.51 34.65
C ASP A 28 -13.93 -16.17 34.12
N ASP A 29 -14.84 -15.77 35.01
CA ASP A 29 -16.03 -14.99 34.62
C ASP A 29 -16.41 -14.01 35.73
N GLU A 30 -15.79 -12.82 35.76
CA GLU A 30 -16.43 -11.66 36.38
C GLU A 30 -17.55 -11.19 35.45
N GLU A 31 -18.78 -11.17 35.93
CA GLU A 31 -19.97 -10.72 35.19
C GLU A 31 -19.80 -9.28 34.65
N GLU A 32 -18.92 -8.48 35.28
CA GLU A 32 -18.48 -7.17 34.81
C GLU A 32 -17.64 -7.19 33.52
N GLU A 33 -16.89 -8.25 33.21
CA GLU A 33 -16.12 -8.36 31.96
C GLU A 33 -17.01 -8.68 30.75
N ARG A 34 -18.14 -9.39 30.93
CA ARG A 34 -19.11 -9.69 29.86
C ARG A 34 -19.82 -8.45 29.33
N GLU A 35 -20.15 -7.51 30.22
CA GLU A 35 -20.78 -6.23 29.85
C GLU A 35 -19.78 -5.24 29.23
N ARG A 36 -18.47 -5.43 29.44
CA ARG A 36 -17.40 -4.48 29.07
C ARG A 36 -17.13 -4.39 27.56
N TRP A 37 -17.40 -5.45 26.80
CA TRP A 37 -17.06 -5.55 25.37
C TRP A 37 -18.28 -5.49 24.44
N LYS A 38 -19.40 -4.98 24.93
CA LYS A 38 -20.61 -4.77 24.13
C LYS A 38 -20.50 -3.47 23.35
N ASP A 39 -20.55 -3.56 22.03
CA ASP A 39 -20.49 -2.41 21.16
C ASP A 39 -21.91 -1.99 20.68
N LYS A 40 -22.11 -0.71 20.32
CA LYS A 40 -23.41 -0.18 19.84
C LYS A 40 -23.89 -0.79 18.51
N ALA A 41 -23.07 -1.55 17.79
CA ALA A 41 -23.47 -2.29 16.60
C ALA A 41 -24.04 -3.69 16.94
N GLY A 42 -24.14 -4.03 18.23
CA GLY A 42 -24.69 -5.30 18.69
C GLY A 42 -23.69 -6.45 18.67
N ILE A 43 -22.38 -6.16 18.60
CA ILE A 43 -21.32 -7.16 18.71
C ILE A 43 -20.96 -7.39 20.19
N THR A 44 -21.00 -8.64 20.65
CA THR A 44 -20.53 -9.06 21.98
C THR A 44 -19.48 -10.15 21.83
N VAL A 45 -18.35 -10.05 22.52
CA VAL A 45 -17.31 -11.09 22.52
C VAL A 45 -17.14 -11.66 23.92
N VAL A 46 -17.21 -12.99 24.03
CA VAL A 46 -17.13 -13.75 25.28
C VAL A 46 -15.79 -14.50 25.32
N PRO A 47 -15.04 -14.43 26.43
CA PRO A 47 -13.78 -15.13 26.58
C PRO A 47 -13.93 -16.66 26.54
N PRO A 48 -12.90 -17.40 26.10
CA PRO A 48 -12.85 -18.84 26.32
C PRO A 48 -12.88 -19.11 27.84
N ARG A 49 -13.62 -20.14 28.25
CA ARG A 49 -13.84 -20.47 29.66
C ARG A 49 -13.68 -21.97 29.93
N ARG A 50 -13.36 -22.32 31.17
CA ARG A 50 -13.23 -23.72 31.61
C ARG A 50 -14.12 -23.96 32.82
N THR A 51 -14.96 -24.97 32.75
CA THR A 51 -15.72 -25.49 33.90
C THR A 51 -15.15 -26.80 34.36
N VAL A 52 -15.02 -26.95 35.67
CA VAL A 52 -14.75 -28.22 36.35
C VAL A 52 -15.98 -28.57 37.19
N SER A 53 -16.49 -29.79 37.07
CA SER A 53 -17.65 -30.26 37.83
C SER A 53 -17.43 -31.66 38.39
N LEU A 54 -17.97 -31.93 39.58
CA LEU A 54 -17.97 -33.24 40.23
C LEU A 54 -19.39 -33.84 40.20
N PRO A 55 -19.70 -34.76 39.27
CA PRO A 55 -21.03 -35.34 39.15
C PRO A 55 -21.34 -36.25 40.36
N ILE A 56 -22.59 -36.30 40.82
CA ILE A 56 -23.01 -37.21 41.88
C ILE A 56 -23.49 -38.52 41.25
N ILE A 57 -22.87 -39.63 41.64
CA ILE A 57 -23.26 -41.00 41.26
C ILE A 57 -24.18 -41.56 42.35
N GLU A 58 -25.36 -42.00 41.92
CA GLU A 58 -26.32 -42.72 42.75
C GLU A 58 -26.04 -44.24 42.66
N GLU A 59 -25.81 -44.89 43.79
CA GLU A 59 -25.60 -46.32 43.89
C GLU A 59 -26.63 -46.93 44.86
N ILE A 60 -27.30 -47.99 44.43
CA ILE A 60 -28.25 -48.73 45.25
C ILE A 60 -27.53 -49.94 45.80
N ASP A 61 -27.46 -50.07 47.12
CA ASP A 61 -26.79 -51.21 47.75
C ASP A 61 -27.63 -52.50 47.69
N GLU A 62 -27.02 -53.63 48.06
CA GLU A 62 -27.64 -54.97 47.98
C GLU A 62 -28.91 -55.12 48.85
N ASN A 63 -29.15 -54.19 49.77
CA ASN A 63 -30.36 -54.14 50.62
C ASN A 63 -31.44 -53.19 50.08
N GLY A 64 -31.19 -52.50 48.96
CA GLY A 64 -32.13 -51.57 48.32
C GLY A 64 -32.05 -50.14 48.86
N GLU A 65 -31.00 -49.77 49.60
CA GLU A 65 -30.79 -48.40 50.08
C GLU A 65 -29.97 -47.58 49.08
N THR A 66 -30.48 -46.40 48.72
CA THR A 66 -29.80 -45.44 47.83
C THR A 66 -28.69 -44.69 48.56
N ARG A 67 -27.48 -44.67 47.98
CA ARG A 67 -26.32 -43.90 48.45
C ARG A 67 -25.79 -43.01 47.32
N TYR A 68 -25.22 -41.87 47.69
CA TYR A 68 -24.67 -40.89 46.75
C TYR A 68 -23.17 -40.73 46.99
N ARG A 69 -22.37 -40.74 45.92
CA ARG A 69 -20.93 -40.40 45.97
C ARG A 69 -20.55 -39.43 44.86
N TYR A 70 -19.50 -38.64 45.04
CA TYR A 70 -18.93 -37.84 43.96
C TYR A 70 -18.18 -38.76 42.97
N GLY A 71 -18.43 -38.55 41.68
CA GLY A 71 -17.70 -39.16 40.57
C GLY A 71 -16.37 -38.45 40.30
N GLU A 72 -15.71 -38.83 39.21
CA GLU A 72 -14.45 -38.20 38.79
C GLU A 72 -14.67 -36.77 38.27
N GLU A 73 -13.65 -35.90 38.42
CA GLU A 73 -13.69 -34.53 37.89
C GLU A 73 -13.94 -34.51 36.38
N GLU A 74 -15.01 -33.82 35.97
CA GLU A 74 -15.32 -33.56 34.57
C GLU A 74 -14.87 -32.15 34.19
N ILE A 75 -13.96 -32.04 33.23
CA ILE A 75 -13.45 -30.75 32.71
C ILE A 75 -14.09 -30.47 31.35
N LYS A 76 -14.75 -29.32 31.20
CA LYS A 76 -15.25 -28.82 29.91
C LYS A 76 -14.61 -27.49 29.56
N GLU A 77 -14.04 -27.41 28.37
CA GLU A 77 -13.44 -26.20 27.81
C GLU A 77 -14.36 -25.62 26.73
N TYR A 78 -14.59 -24.31 26.79
CA TYR A 78 -15.38 -23.57 25.81
C TYR A 78 -14.46 -22.57 25.09
N GLN A 79 -14.62 -22.52 23.77
CA GLN A 79 -13.95 -21.54 22.92
C GLN A 79 -14.49 -20.13 23.17
N GLY A 80 -13.75 -19.10 22.73
CA GLY A 80 -14.27 -17.74 22.76
C GLY A 80 -15.49 -17.64 21.83
N GLU A 81 -16.41 -16.73 22.10
CA GLU A 81 -17.61 -16.58 21.27
C GLU A 81 -17.75 -15.14 20.80
N ILE A 82 -18.25 -14.94 19.58
CA ILE A 82 -18.69 -13.64 19.09
C ILE A 82 -20.17 -13.72 18.72
N TYR A 83 -20.92 -12.74 19.21
CA TYR A 83 -22.33 -12.55 18.94
C TYR A 83 -22.49 -11.32 18.05
N TYR A 84 -23.30 -11.41 16.99
CA TYR A 84 -23.71 -10.27 16.16
C TYR A 84 -25.16 -10.47 15.72
N GLU A 85 -26.02 -9.48 15.95
CA GLU A 85 -27.46 -9.52 15.58
C GLU A 85 -28.22 -10.79 16.06
N GLY A 86 -27.75 -11.43 17.13
CA GLY A 86 -28.35 -12.65 17.69
C GLY A 86 -27.75 -13.97 17.18
N GLU A 87 -26.82 -13.92 16.22
CA GLU A 87 -26.06 -15.09 15.76
C GLU A 87 -24.76 -15.24 16.55
N CYS A 88 -24.42 -16.47 16.94
CA CYS A 88 -23.22 -16.80 17.73
C CYS A 88 -22.23 -17.62 16.90
N ARG A 89 -20.96 -17.21 16.88
CA ARG A 89 -19.85 -17.96 16.28
C ARG A 89 -18.77 -18.24 17.32
N GLN A 90 -18.29 -19.47 17.36
CA GLN A 90 -17.12 -19.85 18.15
C GLN A 90 -15.82 -19.39 17.49
N LEU A 91 -14.90 -18.91 18.31
CA LEU A 91 -13.59 -18.39 17.97
C LEU A 91 -12.53 -19.24 18.69
N ASP A 92 -11.57 -19.76 17.93
CA ASP A 92 -10.37 -20.32 18.54
C ASP A 92 -9.57 -19.24 19.31
N GLN A 93 -8.54 -19.64 20.05
CA GLN A 93 -7.77 -18.70 20.88
C GLN A 93 -7.08 -17.58 20.08
N GLU A 94 -6.66 -17.84 18.84
CA GLU A 94 -5.95 -16.87 18.02
C GLU A 94 -6.94 -15.90 17.34
N GLU A 95 -8.06 -16.43 16.84
CA GLU A 95 -9.19 -15.65 16.35
C GLU A 95 -9.81 -14.78 17.44
N TYR A 96 -9.97 -15.30 18.66
CA TYR A 96 -10.47 -14.54 19.81
C TYR A 96 -9.56 -13.34 20.12
N LYS A 97 -8.24 -13.56 20.22
CA LYS A 97 -7.28 -12.47 20.49
C LYS A 97 -7.31 -11.41 19.39
N ARG A 98 -7.29 -11.81 18.12
CA ARG A 98 -7.37 -10.90 16.97
C ARG A 98 -8.68 -10.12 16.94
N THR A 99 -9.79 -10.77 17.24
CA THR A 99 -11.13 -10.16 17.26
C THR A 99 -11.26 -9.18 18.42
N LEU A 100 -10.78 -9.55 19.61
CA LEU A 100 -10.74 -8.68 20.78
C LEU A 100 -9.85 -7.45 20.54
N GLU A 101 -8.68 -7.60 19.92
CA GLU A 101 -7.83 -6.48 19.52
C GLU A 101 -8.52 -5.58 18.49
N SER A 102 -9.20 -6.15 17.51
CA SER A 102 -9.95 -5.40 16.49
C SER A 102 -11.10 -4.61 17.12
N ILE A 103 -11.83 -5.19 18.08
CA ILE A 103 -12.89 -4.50 18.83
C ILE A 103 -12.31 -3.42 19.74
N LYS A 104 -11.18 -3.67 20.41
CA LYS A 104 -10.46 -2.66 21.20
C LYS A 104 -10.00 -1.49 20.32
N GLN A 105 -9.54 -1.75 19.09
CA GLN A 105 -9.19 -0.72 18.11
C GLN A 105 -10.42 0.04 17.60
N ALA A 106 -11.52 -0.66 17.31
CA ALA A 106 -12.78 -0.05 16.88
C ALA A 106 -13.46 0.77 18.00
N GLN A 107 -13.31 0.35 19.26
CA GLN A 107 -13.76 1.11 20.43
C GLN A 107 -12.82 2.30 20.73
N ALA A 108 -11.52 2.18 20.50
CA ALA A 108 -10.61 3.34 20.59
C ALA A 108 -11.00 4.45 19.59
N TRP A 109 -11.57 4.07 18.43
CA TRP A 109 -12.18 5.02 17.50
C TRP A 109 -13.47 5.69 18.01
N LYS A 110 -14.20 5.12 18.98
CA LYS A 110 -15.44 5.71 19.52
C LYS A 110 -15.22 6.96 20.38
N ASP A 111 -14.10 7.06 21.08
CA ASP A 111 -13.76 8.27 21.85
C ASP A 111 -13.09 9.35 20.97
N GLY A 112 -12.76 8.98 19.73
CA GLY A 112 -12.14 9.83 18.73
C GLY A 112 -10.63 10.09 18.93
N PHE A 113 -9.96 9.31 19.80
CA PHE A 113 -8.51 9.34 19.98
C PHE A 113 -7.85 8.19 19.23
N LYS A 114 -6.72 8.44 18.56
CA LYS A 114 -5.88 7.37 18.02
C LYS A 114 -5.19 6.60 19.17
N PRO A 115 -4.75 5.34 18.96
CA PRO A 115 -3.91 4.65 19.95
C PRO A 115 -2.65 5.45 20.27
N LEU A 116 -2.27 5.51 21.56
CA LEU A 116 -1.04 6.18 22.00
C LEU A 116 0.19 5.48 21.39
N ARG A 117 1.04 6.24 20.69
CA ARG A 117 2.30 5.77 20.10
C ARG A 117 3.46 6.56 20.71
N PRO A 118 4.59 5.93 21.12
CA PRO A 118 5.75 6.64 21.65
C PRO A 118 6.29 7.72 20.69
N LEU A 119 6.67 8.89 21.22
CA LEU A 119 7.36 9.96 20.46
C LEU A 119 8.87 9.72 20.33
N GLU A 120 9.45 8.95 21.26
CA GLU A 120 10.85 8.54 21.24
C GLU A 120 10.88 7.09 20.78
N GLU A 121 11.60 6.83 19.67
CA GLU A 121 11.77 5.54 18.97
C GLU A 121 10.65 5.08 18.01
N ASN A 122 11.05 4.91 16.74
CA ASN A 122 10.39 4.24 15.62
C ASN A 122 8.90 3.94 15.80
N THR A 123 8.04 4.80 15.26
CA THR A 123 6.68 4.43 14.90
C THR A 123 6.74 3.11 14.12
N THR A 124 6.25 2.03 14.73
CA THR A 124 6.04 0.76 14.04
C THR A 124 4.99 1.04 12.97
N LEU A 125 5.46 1.17 11.73
CA LEU A 125 4.58 1.36 10.59
C LEU A 125 3.75 0.10 10.38
N PRO A 126 2.51 0.23 9.86
CA PRO A 126 1.68 -0.93 9.60
C PRO A 126 2.41 -1.90 8.68
N ARG A 127 2.28 -3.21 8.94
CA ARG A 127 2.80 -4.23 8.04
C ARG A 127 2.07 -4.16 6.71
N PHE A 128 2.76 -4.53 5.63
CA PHE A 128 2.11 -4.66 4.34
C PHE A 128 1.02 -5.75 4.35
N PRO A 129 -0.24 -5.43 4.00
CA PRO A 129 -1.35 -6.38 4.02
C PRO A 129 -1.31 -7.24 2.76
N MET A 130 -0.33 -8.15 2.71
CA MET A 130 -0.13 -9.06 1.58
C MET A 130 -1.37 -9.91 1.27
N GLU A 131 -2.22 -10.16 2.27
CA GLU A 131 -3.51 -10.85 2.16
C GLU A 131 -4.50 -10.16 1.22
N ASN A 132 -4.31 -8.87 0.94
CA ASN A 132 -5.11 -8.12 -0.03
C ASN A 132 -4.59 -8.24 -1.47
N LEU A 133 -3.50 -8.97 -1.70
CA LEU A 133 -3.02 -9.26 -3.05
C LEU A 133 -3.76 -10.47 -3.64
N PRO A 134 -3.92 -10.54 -4.97
CA PRO A 134 -4.37 -11.75 -5.64
C PRO A 134 -3.52 -12.95 -5.24
N ILE A 135 -4.13 -14.14 -5.19
CA ILE A 135 -3.57 -15.32 -4.52
C ILE A 135 -2.13 -15.65 -4.96
N GLU A 136 -1.82 -15.59 -6.26
CA GLU A 136 -0.47 -15.88 -6.76
C GLU A 136 0.56 -14.82 -6.35
N LEU A 137 0.14 -13.55 -6.23
CA LEU A 137 0.99 -12.48 -5.71
C LEU A 137 1.18 -12.62 -4.20
N PHE A 138 0.13 -12.94 -3.45
CA PHE A 138 0.20 -13.17 -2.00
C PHE A 138 1.17 -14.30 -1.67
N GLU A 139 1.00 -15.47 -2.28
CA GLU A 139 1.84 -16.64 -2.04
C GLU A 139 3.31 -16.35 -2.36
N TYR A 140 3.57 -15.72 -3.52
CA TYR A 140 4.92 -15.39 -3.93
C TYR A 140 5.54 -14.29 -3.05
N CYS A 141 4.79 -13.25 -2.69
CA CYS A 141 5.23 -12.18 -1.80
C CYS A 141 5.66 -12.74 -0.44
N LYS A 142 4.80 -13.57 0.17
CA LYS A 142 5.09 -14.22 1.45
C LYS A 142 6.37 -15.06 1.35
N ASN A 143 6.39 -16.03 0.43
CA ASN A 143 7.47 -17.00 0.33
C ASN A 143 8.81 -16.37 -0.07
N LEU A 144 8.78 -15.37 -0.97
CA LEU A 144 9.96 -14.60 -1.36
C LEU A 144 10.52 -13.78 -0.19
N SER A 145 9.65 -13.09 0.56
CA SER A 145 10.06 -12.24 1.68
C SER A 145 10.66 -13.05 2.84
N GLU A 146 10.10 -14.23 3.13
CA GLU A 146 10.63 -15.19 4.11
C GLU A 146 11.97 -15.77 3.64
N SER A 147 12.05 -16.22 2.37
CA SER A 147 13.28 -16.82 1.86
C SER A 147 14.45 -15.85 1.74
N MET A 148 14.17 -14.59 1.37
CA MET A 148 15.21 -13.57 1.23
C MET A 148 15.52 -12.83 2.55
N GLU A 149 14.79 -13.11 3.64
CA GLU A 149 14.87 -12.34 4.89
C GLU A 149 14.74 -10.82 4.65
N MET A 150 13.81 -10.46 3.75
CA MET A 150 13.47 -9.09 3.37
C MET A 150 12.03 -8.76 3.79
N SER A 151 11.69 -7.48 3.83
CA SER A 151 10.33 -7.06 4.16
C SER A 151 9.36 -7.39 3.02
N ALA A 152 8.19 -7.94 3.37
CA ALA A 152 7.09 -8.23 2.44
C ALA A 152 6.58 -6.96 1.75
N ASP A 153 6.68 -5.82 2.42
CA ASP A 153 6.36 -4.49 1.93
C ASP A 153 7.05 -4.14 0.61
N LEU A 154 8.37 -4.39 0.55
CA LEU A 154 9.18 -4.14 -0.64
C LEU A 154 8.79 -5.11 -1.75
N ALA A 155 8.53 -6.37 -1.42
CA ALA A 155 8.14 -7.40 -2.38
C ALA A 155 6.76 -7.06 -3.00
N GLY A 156 5.73 -6.88 -2.18
CA GLY A 156 4.37 -6.61 -2.62
C GLY A 156 4.25 -5.30 -3.40
N THR A 157 4.87 -4.22 -2.91
CA THR A 157 4.87 -2.92 -3.61
C THR A 157 5.60 -3.02 -4.97
N ALA A 158 6.71 -3.76 -5.05
CA ALA A 158 7.42 -3.98 -6.31
C ALA A 158 6.64 -4.88 -7.27
N MET A 159 5.88 -5.86 -6.77
CA MET A 159 5.00 -6.70 -7.59
C MET A 159 3.90 -5.85 -8.23
N LEU A 160 3.25 -4.98 -7.47
CA LEU A 160 2.25 -4.02 -8.00
C LEU A 160 2.85 -3.11 -9.08
N GLY A 161 4.06 -2.58 -8.87
CA GLY A 161 4.79 -1.83 -9.89
C GLY A 161 5.13 -2.66 -11.13
N THR A 162 5.35 -3.96 -10.99
CA THR A 162 5.62 -4.88 -12.12
C THR A 162 4.35 -5.17 -12.91
N LEU A 163 3.22 -5.36 -12.23
CA LEU A 163 1.91 -5.45 -12.89
C LEU A 163 1.62 -4.19 -13.70
N ALA A 164 1.83 -3.01 -13.10
CA ALA A 164 1.64 -1.72 -13.77
C ALA A 164 2.51 -1.60 -15.03
N ALA A 165 3.78 -2.00 -14.94
CA ALA A 165 4.71 -1.96 -16.07
C ALA A 165 4.22 -2.78 -17.28
N LEU A 166 3.61 -3.95 -17.02
CA LEU A 166 3.03 -4.82 -18.04
C LEU A 166 1.70 -4.29 -18.58
N LEU A 167 0.80 -3.85 -17.69
CA LEU A 167 -0.61 -3.64 -18.02
C LEU A 167 -0.97 -2.20 -18.43
N GLN A 168 -0.12 -1.21 -18.12
CA GLN A 168 -0.38 0.20 -18.48
C GLN A 168 -0.64 0.39 -19.99
N GLY A 169 -0.08 -0.46 -20.84
CA GLY A 169 -0.28 -0.40 -22.29
C GLY A 169 -1.62 -0.96 -22.79
N ARG A 170 -2.28 -1.81 -21.99
CA ARG A 170 -3.39 -2.67 -22.42
C ARG A 170 -4.72 -2.32 -21.75
N TYR A 171 -4.67 -1.80 -20.52
CA TYR A 171 -5.86 -1.49 -19.74
C TYR A 171 -5.79 -0.10 -19.12
N GLY A 172 -6.97 0.49 -18.96
CA GLY A 172 -7.27 1.64 -18.10
C GLY A 172 -8.50 1.35 -17.28
N ILE A 173 -8.85 2.24 -16.35
CA ILE A 173 -10.02 2.09 -15.50
C ILE A 173 -10.84 3.39 -15.46
N SER A 174 -12.16 3.25 -15.44
CA SER A 174 -13.09 4.36 -15.38
C SER A 174 -14.17 4.09 -14.32
N PRO A 175 -14.25 4.90 -13.26
CA PRO A 175 -15.32 4.78 -12.27
C PRO A 175 -16.64 5.38 -12.75
N GLU A 176 -16.57 6.39 -13.62
CA GLU A 176 -17.71 7.11 -14.17
C GLU A 176 -17.33 7.77 -15.51
N THR A 177 -18.33 8.05 -16.35
CA THR A 177 -18.12 8.67 -17.66
C THR A 177 -17.35 9.98 -17.55
N GLY A 178 -16.29 10.13 -18.34
CA GLY A 178 -15.45 11.34 -18.37
C GLY A 178 -14.29 11.31 -17.39
N TRP A 179 -14.20 10.33 -16.49
CA TRP A 179 -13.01 10.08 -15.69
C TRP A 179 -12.30 8.81 -16.16
N TYR A 180 -11.04 8.98 -16.54
CA TYR A 180 -10.15 7.93 -17.00
C TYR A 180 -8.86 7.92 -16.17
N GLU A 181 -8.42 6.73 -15.75
CA GLU A 181 -7.11 6.52 -15.14
C GLU A 181 -6.33 5.41 -15.87
N PRO A 182 -5.08 5.66 -16.32
CA PRO A 182 -4.21 4.62 -16.84
C PRO A 182 -3.71 3.73 -15.70
N LEU A 183 -3.49 2.43 -15.92
CA LEU A 183 -3.01 1.52 -14.86
C LEU A 183 -1.52 1.66 -14.49
N GLY A 184 -0.83 2.71 -14.96
CA GLY A 184 0.56 2.98 -14.61
C GLY A 184 0.71 3.44 -13.15
N LEU A 185 1.70 2.91 -12.43
CA LEU A 185 1.94 3.27 -11.02
C LEU A 185 3.30 3.91 -10.83
N PHE A 186 3.37 4.87 -9.90
CA PHE A 186 4.65 5.30 -9.32
C PHE A 186 4.72 4.69 -7.93
N VAL A 187 5.64 3.75 -7.73
CA VAL A 187 5.87 3.07 -6.44
C VAL A 187 7.31 3.28 -6.00
N LEU A 188 7.49 3.53 -4.69
CA LEU A 188 8.79 3.81 -4.11
C LEU A 188 8.99 3.00 -2.82
N GLY A 189 9.79 1.95 -2.93
CA GLY A 189 10.32 1.23 -1.77
C GLY A 189 11.57 1.91 -1.21
N VAL A 190 11.68 1.99 0.11
CA VAL A 190 12.86 2.51 0.79
C VAL A 190 13.51 1.39 1.60
N ALA A 191 14.79 1.13 1.32
CA ALA A 191 15.56 0.14 2.06
C ALA A 191 17.01 0.59 2.22
N ARG A 192 17.64 0.25 3.35
CA ARG A 192 19.03 0.64 3.63
C ARG A 192 20.02 -0.09 2.72
N PRO A 193 21.25 0.42 2.56
CA PRO A 193 22.34 -0.32 1.92
C PRO A 193 22.51 -1.71 2.54
N GLY A 194 22.74 -2.73 1.71
CA GLY A 194 22.85 -4.13 2.16
C GLY A 194 21.52 -4.83 2.43
N GLU A 195 20.38 -4.16 2.22
CA GLU A 195 19.07 -4.80 2.45
C GLU A 195 18.66 -5.82 1.39
N GLY A 196 19.34 -5.89 0.25
CA GLY A 196 19.02 -6.83 -0.84
C GLY A 196 18.12 -6.24 -1.93
N LYS A 197 17.92 -4.92 -1.97
CA LYS A 197 17.08 -4.19 -2.97
C LYS A 197 17.19 -4.75 -4.38
N SER A 198 18.41 -4.84 -4.92
CA SER A 198 18.64 -5.29 -6.29
C SER A 198 18.29 -6.76 -6.50
N HIS A 199 18.47 -7.61 -5.48
CA HIS A 199 18.14 -9.04 -5.55
C HIS A 199 16.61 -9.25 -5.57
N LEU A 200 15.89 -8.57 -4.67
CA LEU A 200 14.43 -8.65 -4.62
C LEU A 200 13.78 -8.02 -5.85
N MET A 201 14.23 -6.83 -6.28
CA MET A 201 13.73 -6.20 -7.51
C MET A 201 13.94 -7.12 -8.72
N LYS A 202 15.13 -7.75 -8.84
CA LYS A 202 15.42 -8.71 -9.91
C LYS A 202 14.49 -9.92 -9.84
N ALA A 203 14.25 -10.50 -8.66
CA ALA A 203 13.37 -11.67 -8.52
C ALA A 203 11.94 -11.36 -8.98
N VAL A 204 11.39 -10.23 -8.54
CA VAL A 204 10.03 -9.79 -8.87
C VAL A 204 9.87 -9.47 -10.37
N THR A 205 10.88 -8.85 -10.99
CA THR A 205 10.80 -8.34 -12.38
C THR A 205 11.40 -9.28 -13.43
N ASN A 206 11.94 -10.43 -13.02
CA ASN A 206 12.68 -11.33 -13.91
C ASN A 206 11.89 -11.76 -15.16
N PRO A 207 10.59 -12.14 -15.09
CA PRO A 207 9.84 -12.51 -16.28
C PRO A 207 9.70 -11.36 -17.29
N LEU A 208 9.47 -10.13 -16.82
CA LEU A 208 9.43 -8.92 -17.65
C LEU A 208 10.76 -8.69 -18.38
N PHE A 209 11.90 -8.80 -17.68
CA PHE A 209 13.23 -8.63 -18.28
C PHE A 209 13.61 -9.78 -19.23
N LYS A 210 13.22 -11.02 -18.93
CA LYS A 210 13.36 -12.17 -19.85
C LYS A 210 12.62 -11.90 -21.15
N HIS A 211 11.39 -11.39 -21.06
CA HIS A 211 10.59 -11.05 -22.23
C HIS A 211 11.19 -9.89 -23.04
N GLN A 212 11.62 -8.80 -22.39
CA GLN A 212 12.35 -7.73 -23.09
C GLN A 212 13.62 -8.24 -23.79
N THR A 213 14.36 -9.16 -23.17
CA THR A 213 15.55 -9.78 -23.78
C THR A 213 15.19 -10.58 -25.03
N LYS A 214 14.06 -11.29 -25.02
CA LYS A 214 13.51 -11.96 -26.20
C LYS A 214 13.17 -10.95 -27.30
N LEU A 215 12.46 -9.86 -26.98
CA LEU A 215 12.15 -8.80 -27.94
C LEU A 215 13.41 -8.19 -28.60
N PHE A 216 14.47 -7.97 -27.82
CA PHE A 216 15.74 -7.49 -28.35
C PHE A 216 16.43 -8.50 -29.26
N ARG A 217 16.39 -9.80 -28.93
CA ARG A 217 16.94 -10.86 -29.78
C ARG A 217 16.17 -10.97 -31.09
N ASP A 218 14.85 -11.03 -31.02
CA ASP A 218 13.96 -11.13 -32.19
C ASP A 218 14.08 -9.88 -33.08
N TYR A 219 14.37 -8.72 -32.48
CA TYR A 219 14.67 -7.49 -33.22
C TYR A 219 16.06 -7.52 -33.84
N ALA A 220 17.10 -8.05 -33.18
CA ALA A 220 18.46 -8.08 -33.72
C ALA A 220 18.53 -8.83 -35.06
N ASP A 221 17.81 -9.94 -35.19
CA ASP A 221 17.72 -10.69 -36.45
C ASP A 221 17.01 -9.86 -37.54
N LYS A 222 15.96 -9.13 -37.17
CA LYS A 222 15.25 -8.20 -38.08
C LYS A 222 16.10 -6.97 -38.43
N ALA A 223 16.94 -6.49 -37.52
CA ALA A 223 17.69 -5.24 -37.65
C ALA A 223 18.65 -5.30 -38.84
N ILE A 224 19.30 -6.44 -39.07
CA ILE A 224 20.16 -6.64 -40.25
C ILE A 224 19.34 -6.48 -41.53
N SER A 225 18.15 -7.08 -41.58
CA SER A 225 17.27 -6.95 -42.75
C SER A 225 16.75 -5.52 -42.94
N VAL A 226 16.50 -4.79 -41.86
CA VAL A 226 16.10 -3.37 -41.87
C VAL A 226 17.24 -2.50 -42.39
N GLU A 227 18.47 -2.73 -41.95
CA GLU A 227 19.66 -1.99 -42.38
C GLU A 227 19.94 -2.19 -43.87
N VAL A 228 19.88 -3.44 -44.36
CA VAL A 228 20.03 -3.74 -45.79
C VAL A 228 18.94 -3.06 -46.61
N ARG A 229 17.68 -3.14 -46.18
CA ARG A 229 16.56 -2.47 -46.86
C ARG A 229 16.72 -0.95 -46.86
N LEU A 230 17.21 -0.37 -45.77
CA LEU A 230 17.45 1.06 -45.65
C LEU A 230 18.53 1.52 -46.63
N ASP A 231 19.63 0.78 -46.75
CA ASP A 231 20.71 1.08 -47.70
C ASP A 231 20.23 0.98 -49.16
N MET A 232 19.47 -0.07 -49.49
CA MET A 232 18.84 -0.23 -50.81
C MET A 232 17.86 0.91 -51.10
N ALA A 233 17.00 1.27 -50.15
CA ALA A 233 16.00 2.32 -50.31
C ALA A 233 16.66 3.70 -50.50
N ARG A 234 17.72 4.01 -49.74
CA ARG A 234 18.52 5.24 -49.90
C ARG A 234 19.19 5.29 -51.26
N SER A 235 19.81 4.19 -51.70
CA SER A 235 20.42 4.08 -53.02
C SER A 235 19.40 4.30 -54.15
N ALA A 236 18.20 3.71 -54.04
CA ALA A 236 17.10 3.91 -54.98
C ALA A 236 16.63 5.37 -55.00
N TYR A 237 16.45 5.99 -53.84
CA TYR A 237 16.07 7.39 -53.73
C TYR A 237 17.11 8.34 -54.37
N GLU A 238 18.40 8.09 -54.18
CA GLU A 238 19.46 8.85 -54.83
C GLU A 238 19.46 8.71 -56.36
N ALA A 239 19.21 7.50 -56.87
CA ALA A 239 19.07 7.26 -58.30
C ALA A 239 17.86 8.01 -58.89
N MET A 240 16.70 7.95 -58.21
CA MET A 240 15.50 8.70 -58.59
C MET A 240 15.74 10.20 -58.59
N ARG A 241 16.43 10.72 -57.56
CA ARG A 241 16.78 12.14 -57.43
C ARG A 241 17.65 12.61 -58.60
N LYS A 242 18.63 11.80 -59.02
CA LYS A 242 19.49 12.10 -60.19
C LYS A 242 18.67 12.12 -61.49
N ALA A 243 17.78 11.14 -61.69
CA ALA A 243 16.92 11.05 -62.87
C ALA A 243 15.91 12.21 -62.98
N CYS A 244 15.41 12.72 -61.85
CA CYS A 244 14.46 13.82 -61.80
C CYS A 244 15.05 15.16 -62.29
N GLY A 245 16.39 15.32 -62.28
CA GLY A 245 17.07 16.55 -62.71
C GLY A 245 16.83 16.96 -64.16
N GLY A 246 16.45 16.02 -65.04
CA GLY A 246 16.20 16.28 -66.47
C GLY A 246 14.72 16.35 -66.88
N LEU A 247 13.78 16.02 -65.99
CA LEU A 247 12.35 15.88 -66.32
C LEU A 247 11.59 17.21 -66.23
N LYS A 248 10.49 17.35 -66.97
CA LYS A 248 9.61 18.52 -66.99
C LYS A 248 8.14 18.11 -67.06
N GLY A 249 7.23 19.01 -66.64
CA GLY A 249 5.79 18.79 -66.73
C GLY A 249 5.33 17.58 -65.92
N ASP A 250 4.32 16.87 -66.44
CA ASP A 250 3.65 15.76 -65.75
C ASP A 250 4.58 14.58 -65.41
N GLU A 251 5.62 14.33 -66.23
CA GLU A 251 6.64 13.30 -65.94
C GLU A 251 7.46 13.61 -64.69
N LYS A 252 7.72 14.90 -64.42
CA LYS A 252 8.42 15.32 -63.21
C LYS A 252 7.54 15.16 -61.97
N GLU A 253 6.26 15.48 -62.10
CA GLU A 253 5.28 15.36 -61.00
C GLU A 253 5.07 13.89 -60.60
N ALA A 254 4.89 12.99 -61.58
CA ALA A 254 4.81 11.56 -61.32
C ALA A 254 6.07 11.04 -60.58
N LYS A 255 7.26 11.50 -60.98
CA LYS A 255 8.52 11.10 -60.33
C LYS A 255 8.68 11.66 -58.92
N LEU A 256 8.14 12.84 -58.64
CA LEU A 256 8.13 13.41 -57.30
C LEU A 256 7.26 12.58 -56.35
N ILE A 257 6.09 12.11 -56.79
CA ILE A 257 5.23 11.23 -55.99
C ILE A 257 5.96 9.93 -55.64
N GLU A 258 6.61 9.28 -56.62
CA GLU A 258 7.44 8.08 -56.37
C GLU A 258 8.57 8.35 -55.37
N MET A 259 9.23 9.51 -55.47
CA MET A 259 10.29 9.90 -54.54
C MET A 259 9.75 10.15 -53.12
N GLU A 260 8.55 10.73 -52.98
CA GLU A 260 7.89 10.90 -51.69
C GLU A 260 7.57 9.55 -51.04
N ASP A 261 7.04 8.60 -51.81
CA ASP A 261 6.77 7.24 -51.33
C ASP A 261 8.05 6.53 -50.89
N GLN A 262 9.12 6.63 -51.68
CA GLN A 262 10.42 6.08 -51.31
C GLN A 262 10.98 6.74 -50.05
N LEU A 263 10.81 8.06 -49.90
CA LEU A 263 11.25 8.78 -48.70
C LEU A 263 10.40 8.42 -47.47
N ARG A 264 9.10 8.13 -47.63
CA ARG A 264 8.24 7.60 -46.57
C ARG A 264 8.73 6.23 -46.11
N GLU A 265 9.10 5.35 -47.03
CA GLU A 265 9.68 4.04 -46.72
C GLU A 265 11.00 4.18 -45.94
N ILE A 266 11.93 5.02 -46.42
CA ILE A 266 13.20 5.31 -45.73
C ILE A 266 12.94 5.78 -44.30
N LYS A 267 12.06 6.77 -44.12
CA LYS A 267 11.73 7.32 -42.80
C LYS A 267 11.07 6.29 -41.87
N ALA A 268 10.30 5.36 -42.41
CA ALA A 268 9.70 4.27 -41.63
C ALA A 268 10.77 3.29 -41.14
N LEU A 269 11.72 2.92 -42.01
CA LEU A 269 12.85 2.06 -41.66
C LEU A 269 13.80 2.71 -40.66
N GLU A 270 14.09 4.02 -40.78
CA GLU A 270 14.94 4.78 -39.85
C GLU A 270 14.36 4.87 -38.44
N LYS A 271 13.03 4.84 -38.31
CA LYS A 271 12.33 4.86 -37.02
C LYS A 271 12.25 3.49 -36.36
N SER A 272 12.74 2.44 -37.01
CA SER A 272 12.78 1.10 -36.44
C SER A 272 13.76 1.08 -35.27
N ALA A 273 13.24 0.88 -34.06
CA ALA A 273 14.01 0.71 -32.85
C ALA A 273 13.60 -0.60 -32.16
N PRO A 274 14.52 -1.25 -31.42
CA PRO A 274 14.16 -2.44 -30.66
C PRO A 274 13.08 -2.08 -29.61
N PRO A 275 11.95 -2.82 -29.53
CA PRO A 275 10.94 -2.60 -28.51
C PRO A 275 11.55 -2.65 -27.12
N ARG A 276 11.29 -1.63 -26.32
CA ARG A 276 11.83 -1.47 -24.97
C ARG A 276 10.69 -1.22 -23.99
N LEU A 277 10.58 -2.10 -23.00
CA LEU A 277 9.56 -2.03 -21.95
C LEU A 277 10.08 -1.29 -20.72
N VAL A 278 11.38 -1.38 -20.46
CA VAL A 278 12.04 -0.90 -19.24
C VAL A 278 13.27 -0.05 -19.56
N ALA A 279 13.38 1.09 -18.88
CA ALA A 279 14.57 1.91 -18.75
C ALA A 279 15.02 1.95 -17.28
N ASN A 280 16.32 2.05 -17.02
CA ASN A 280 16.85 2.08 -15.64
C ASN A 280 17.30 3.48 -15.24
N ASP A 281 17.96 4.19 -16.16
CA ASP A 281 18.41 5.56 -15.96
C ASP A 281 18.17 6.37 -17.24
N VAL A 282 17.27 7.34 -17.17
CA VAL A 282 16.83 8.12 -18.32
C VAL A 282 16.69 9.58 -17.93
N THR A 283 17.29 10.46 -18.72
CA THR A 283 17.07 11.90 -18.59
C THR A 283 15.69 12.26 -19.13
N SER A 284 15.10 13.34 -18.66
CA SER A 284 13.76 13.78 -19.09
C SER A 284 13.65 14.00 -20.61
N GLN A 285 14.73 14.43 -21.25
CA GLN A 285 14.79 14.62 -22.70
C GLN A 285 14.81 13.28 -23.45
N LYS A 286 15.53 12.27 -22.94
CA LYS A 286 15.54 10.93 -23.54
C LYS A 286 14.25 10.16 -23.26
N LEU A 287 13.54 10.46 -22.16
CA LEU A 287 12.25 9.86 -21.83
C LEU A 287 11.20 10.08 -22.92
N ALA A 288 11.06 11.30 -23.43
CA ALA A 288 10.10 11.59 -24.50
C ALA A 288 10.42 10.84 -25.81
N GLY A 289 11.71 10.70 -26.15
CA GLY A 289 12.15 9.85 -27.25
C GLY A 289 11.81 8.38 -27.04
N LEU A 290 12.07 7.84 -25.84
CA LEU A 290 11.71 6.44 -25.52
C LEU A 290 10.20 6.21 -25.57
N LEU A 291 9.39 7.14 -25.05
CA LEU A 291 7.94 7.07 -25.15
C LEU A 291 7.52 7.05 -26.62
N GLN A 292 8.05 7.94 -27.47
CA GLN A 292 7.75 7.99 -28.90
C GLN A 292 8.12 6.68 -29.61
N GLU A 293 9.30 6.13 -29.32
CA GLU A 293 9.81 4.87 -29.88
C GLU A 293 8.96 3.66 -29.45
N ASN A 294 8.29 3.73 -28.29
CA ASN A 294 7.56 2.61 -27.68
C ASN A 294 6.05 2.86 -27.61
N LYS A 295 5.47 3.49 -28.65
CA LYS A 295 4.02 3.76 -28.77
C LYS A 295 3.41 4.47 -27.54
N GLY A 296 4.17 5.39 -26.95
CA GLY A 296 3.80 6.15 -25.77
C GLY A 296 3.95 5.41 -24.44
N ARG A 297 4.62 4.25 -24.39
CA ARG A 297 4.64 3.38 -23.20
C ARG A 297 6.06 3.08 -22.77
N ILE A 298 6.39 3.30 -21.50
CA ILE A 298 7.69 2.89 -20.95
C ILE A 298 7.58 2.69 -19.44
N SER A 299 8.46 1.88 -18.87
CA SER A 299 8.60 1.75 -17.42
C SER A 299 10.00 2.16 -16.99
N ILE A 300 10.12 2.79 -15.83
CA ILE A 300 11.40 3.01 -15.17
C ILE A 300 11.48 2.06 -13.97
N ILE A 301 12.36 1.08 -14.04
CA ILE A 301 12.56 0.10 -12.96
C ILE A 301 14.00 0.22 -12.48
N SER A 302 14.18 0.56 -11.21
CA SER A 302 15.52 0.75 -10.66
C SER A 302 15.59 0.45 -9.17
N ALA A 303 16.66 -0.24 -8.75
CA ALA A 303 16.99 -0.43 -7.34
C ALA A 303 18.00 0.62 -6.82
N GLU A 304 18.19 1.71 -7.58
CA GLU A 304 19.15 2.77 -7.33
C GLU A 304 18.51 4.17 -7.34
N GLY A 305 19.15 5.10 -6.63
CA GLY A 305 18.67 6.49 -6.50
C GLY A 305 18.99 7.42 -7.67
N ALA A 306 19.76 6.96 -8.66
CA ALA A 306 20.24 7.80 -9.77
C ALA A 306 19.09 8.44 -10.58
N VAL A 307 17.95 7.73 -10.68
CA VAL A 307 16.74 8.23 -11.35
C VAL A 307 16.29 9.57 -10.76
N PHE A 308 16.29 9.71 -9.44
CA PHE A 308 15.90 10.97 -8.80
C PHE A 308 16.96 12.05 -8.96
N SER A 309 18.25 11.70 -9.04
CA SER A 309 19.29 12.66 -9.36
C SER A 309 19.07 13.31 -10.73
N ASN A 310 18.64 12.51 -11.71
CA ASN A 310 18.33 12.98 -13.06
C ASN A 310 17.01 13.78 -13.11
N ILE A 311 15.98 13.34 -12.39
CA ILE A 311 14.70 14.07 -12.29
C ILE A 311 14.86 15.42 -11.58
N ALA A 312 15.60 15.44 -10.47
CA ALA A 312 15.82 16.63 -9.65
C ALA A 312 16.79 17.64 -10.30
N GLY A 313 17.34 17.33 -11.48
CA GLY A 313 18.25 18.21 -12.19
C GLY A 313 19.51 18.50 -11.38
N LEU A 314 20.03 17.53 -10.63
CA LEU A 314 21.27 17.73 -9.84
C LEU A 314 22.48 18.12 -10.72
N TYR A 315 22.36 17.99 -12.04
CA TYR A 315 23.34 18.43 -13.04
C TYR A 315 22.85 19.56 -13.96
N ASP A 316 21.61 20.04 -13.83
CA ASP A 316 20.99 21.05 -14.70
C ASP A 316 20.33 22.17 -13.87
N SER A 317 20.51 23.43 -14.27
CA SER A 317 20.02 24.60 -13.49
C SER A 317 18.50 24.71 -13.31
N GLN A 318 17.71 23.90 -14.04
CA GLN A 318 16.26 23.81 -13.92
C GLN A 318 15.79 22.35 -14.11
N PRO A 319 15.19 21.72 -13.09
CA PRO A 319 14.67 20.36 -13.23
C PRO A 319 13.45 20.34 -14.18
N ASN A 320 13.56 19.58 -15.28
CA ASN A 320 12.50 19.41 -16.27
C ASN A 320 11.87 18.03 -16.11
N PHE A 321 10.89 17.86 -15.23
CA PHE A 321 10.21 16.57 -15.00
C PHE A 321 8.74 16.58 -15.47
N THR A 322 8.35 17.57 -16.28
CA THR A 322 7.01 17.69 -16.84
C THR A 322 6.58 16.43 -17.60
N ASN A 323 7.49 15.84 -18.37
CA ASN A 323 7.23 14.59 -19.12
C ASN A 323 6.84 13.42 -18.19
N TYR A 324 7.37 13.35 -16.96
CA TYR A 324 6.99 12.32 -16.00
C TYR A 324 5.57 12.53 -15.48
N LEU A 325 5.21 13.78 -15.18
CA LEU A 325 3.87 14.14 -14.71
C LEU A 325 2.81 13.91 -15.79
N GLN A 326 3.11 14.30 -17.02
CA GLN A 326 2.24 14.10 -18.17
C GLN A 326 2.05 12.60 -18.47
N ALA A 327 3.13 11.82 -18.48
CA ALA A 327 3.08 10.37 -18.69
C ALA A 327 2.43 9.59 -17.53
N TYR A 328 2.39 10.16 -16.31
CA TYR A 328 1.60 9.59 -15.22
C TYR A 328 0.10 9.75 -15.44
N SER A 329 -0.30 10.88 -16.03
CA SER A 329 -1.69 11.29 -16.20
C SER A 329 -2.28 10.96 -17.58
N GLY A 330 -1.46 10.50 -18.54
CA GLY A 330 -1.91 10.31 -19.92
C GLY A 330 -2.03 11.62 -20.71
N GLU A 331 -1.44 12.72 -20.23
CA GLU A 331 -1.50 14.02 -20.91
C GLU A 331 -0.54 14.05 -22.10
N THR A 332 -1.00 14.55 -23.26
CA THR A 332 -0.19 14.62 -24.48
C THR A 332 1.13 15.36 -24.24
N ILE A 333 2.24 14.75 -24.68
CA ILE A 333 3.57 15.35 -24.65
C ILE A 333 3.89 15.89 -26.06
N ILE A 334 4.22 17.18 -26.13
CA ILE A 334 4.67 17.85 -27.35
C ILE A 334 6.03 18.46 -27.08
N VAL A 335 7.06 18.03 -27.81
CA VAL A 335 8.43 18.52 -27.68
C VAL A 335 8.93 19.04 -29.01
N ASP A 336 8.92 20.36 -29.17
CA ASP A 336 9.51 21.03 -30.33
C ASP A 336 11.02 21.17 -30.17
N ARG A 337 11.76 20.87 -31.25
CA ARG A 337 13.21 20.91 -31.27
C ARG A 337 13.71 21.63 -32.51
N VAL A 338 14.70 22.51 -32.33
CA VAL A 338 15.37 23.17 -33.44
C VAL A 338 16.20 22.14 -34.22
N GLY A 339 16.02 22.08 -35.54
CA GLY A 339 16.85 21.26 -36.43
C GLY A 339 16.53 19.76 -36.48
N ARG A 340 15.51 19.28 -35.75
CA ARG A 340 15.02 17.89 -35.84
C ARG A 340 13.49 17.85 -35.69
N PRO A 341 12.81 16.83 -36.22
CA PRO A 341 11.38 16.65 -36.00
C PRO A 341 11.06 16.64 -34.50
N GLY A 342 10.01 17.36 -34.10
CA GLY A 342 9.50 17.32 -32.74
C GLY A 342 8.95 15.95 -32.39
N GLU A 343 8.76 15.70 -31.09
CA GLU A 343 8.12 14.48 -30.57
C GLU A 343 6.66 14.81 -30.24
N TYR A 344 5.73 13.97 -30.70
CA TYR A 344 4.30 14.08 -30.40
C TYR A 344 3.82 12.73 -29.85
N ILE A 345 3.66 12.66 -28.55
CA ILE A 345 3.22 11.46 -27.85
C ILE A 345 1.81 11.69 -27.32
N ASN A 346 0.83 11.06 -27.95
CA ASN A 346 -0.54 11.04 -27.47
C ASN A 346 -0.72 9.93 -26.42
N ASP A 347 -1.43 10.22 -25.33
CA ASP A 347 -1.69 9.30 -24.20
C ASP A 347 -0.42 8.55 -23.72
N PRO A 348 0.62 9.28 -23.27
CA PRO A 348 1.84 8.67 -22.74
C PRO A 348 1.57 7.98 -21.40
N ARG A 349 2.22 6.84 -21.18
CA ARG A 349 2.04 6.00 -19.99
C ARG A 349 3.38 5.60 -19.42
N LEU A 350 3.58 6.00 -18.17
CA LEU A 350 4.79 5.73 -17.42
C LEU A 350 4.47 5.00 -16.12
N THR A 351 5.21 3.93 -15.88
CA THR A 351 5.29 3.27 -14.58
C THR A 351 6.67 3.50 -13.99
N MET A 352 6.76 3.85 -12.72
CA MET A 352 8.01 3.97 -11.99
C MET A 352 8.01 2.96 -10.85
N ASN A 353 8.87 1.95 -10.92
CA ASN A 353 9.05 0.94 -9.87
C ASN A 353 10.44 1.08 -9.29
N LEU A 354 10.54 1.84 -8.19
CA LEU A 354 11.81 2.29 -7.65
C LEU A 354 12.07 1.73 -6.25
N MET A 355 13.33 1.37 -5.98
CA MET A 355 13.82 1.14 -4.63
C MET A 355 15.03 2.04 -4.33
N VAL A 356 14.86 2.96 -3.39
CA VAL A 356 15.89 3.94 -3.05
C VAL A 356 16.39 3.76 -1.62
N GLN A 357 17.47 4.46 -1.32
CA GLN A 357 17.97 4.58 0.06
C GLN A 357 17.23 5.71 0.79
N PRO A 358 17.18 5.70 2.13
CA PRO A 358 16.50 6.74 2.91
C PRO A 358 16.98 8.16 2.61
N ASP A 359 18.28 8.36 2.35
CA ASP A 359 18.86 9.67 2.03
C ASP A 359 18.39 10.22 0.67
N VAL A 360 18.14 9.34 -0.31
CA VAL A 360 17.59 9.72 -1.61
C VAL A 360 16.14 10.16 -1.45
N LEU A 361 15.34 9.42 -0.66
CA LEU A 361 13.98 9.84 -0.33
C LEU A 361 14.00 11.23 0.32
N ASP A 362 14.85 11.42 1.33
CA ASP A 362 15.00 12.69 2.06
C ASP A 362 15.24 13.87 1.12
N ARG A 363 16.14 13.71 0.14
CA ARG A 363 16.40 14.74 -0.88
C ARG A 363 15.20 15.03 -1.77
N VAL A 364 14.43 14.00 -2.14
CA VAL A 364 13.24 14.15 -3.00
C VAL A 364 12.13 14.88 -2.25
N VAL A 365 11.85 14.46 -1.02
CA VAL A 365 10.75 15.05 -0.22
C VAL A 365 11.11 16.42 0.36
N LYS A 366 12.39 16.77 0.51
CA LYS A 366 12.83 18.13 0.91
C LYS A 366 12.97 19.09 -0.27
N ASN A 367 12.91 18.61 -1.51
CA ASN A 367 13.01 19.47 -2.69
C ASN A 367 11.69 20.20 -2.97
N LYS A 368 11.63 21.49 -2.61
CA LYS A 368 10.46 22.35 -2.80
C LYS A 368 9.93 22.36 -4.24
N ILE A 369 10.81 22.33 -5.25
CA ILE A 369 10.39 22.37 -6.65
C ILE A 369 9.65 21.08 -7.03
N LEU A 370 10.12 19.92 -6.54
CA LEU A 370 9.46 18.64 -6.79
C LEU A 370 8.11 18.56 -6.08
N LEU A 371 8.03 19.06 -4.84
CA LEU A 371 6.80 19.14 -4.06
C LEU A 371 5.78 20.05 -4.73
N GLU A 372 6.12 21.31 -5.02
CA GLU A 372 5.19 22.31 -5.57
C GLU A 372 4.62 21.92 -6.94
N ARG A 373 5.31 21.04 -7.68
CA ARG A 373 4.86 20.49 -8.95
C ARG A 373 4.20 19.11 -8.82
N GLY A 374 4.08 18.57 -7.61
CA GLY A 374 3.33 17.37 -7.28
C GLY A 374 3.92 16.05 -7.74
N LEU A 375 5.23 15.97 -7.96
CA LEU A 375 5.85 14.68 -8.31
C LEU A 375 5.79 13.67 -7.14
N PRO A 376 6.21 14.00 -5.90
CA PRO A 376 6.11 13.08 -4.77
C PRO A 376 4.67 12.65 -4.45
N ALA A 377 3.70 13.52 -4.70
CA ALA A 377 2.27 13.27 -4.48
C ALA A 377 1.70 12.08 -5.30
N ARG A 378 2.42 11.62 -6.32
CA ARG A 378 2.01 10.51 -7.20
C ARG A 378 2.57 9.15 -6.78
N PHE A 379 3.50 9.11 -5.83
CA PHE A 379 4.16 7.88 -5.39
C PHE A 379 3.39 7.16 -4.28
N LEU A 380 3.21 5.85 -4.43
CA LEU A 380 2.87 4.95 -3.33
C LEU A 380 4.17 4.61 -2.58
N PHE A 381 4.26 5.06 -1.33
CA PHE A 381 5.45 4.92 -0.50
C PHE A 381 5.43 3.61 0.30
N SER A 382 6.55 2.89 0.32
CA SER A 382 6.78 1.74 1.19
C SER A 382 8.10 1.93 1.94
N LEU A 383 7.99 2.15 3.24
CA LEU A 383 9.10 2.50 4.15
C LEU A 383 9.15 1.47 5.30
N PRO A 384 9.39 0.18 5.04
CA PRO A 384 9.40 -0.82 6.09
C PRO A 384 10.55 -0.61 7.07
N GLU A 385 10.40 -1.19 8.27
CA GLU A 385 11.52 -1.33 9.18
C GLU A 385 12.63 -2.20 8.58
N SER A 386 13.87 -1.78 8.80
CA SER A 386 15.04 -2.53 8.36
C SER A 386 15.11 -3.88 9.08
N LYS A 387 15.23 -4.96 8.32
CA LYS A 387 15.56 -6.29 8.86
C LYS A 387 17.06 -6.45 9.17
N LEU A 388 17.92 -5.50 8.80
CA LEU A 388 19.36 -5.61 9.08
C LEU A 388 19.61 -5.73 10.59
N GLY A 389 20.41 -6.71 10.98
CA GLY A 389 20.65 -7.05 12.40
C GLY A 389 19.55 -7.88 13.06
N LYS A 390 18.39 -8.06 12.41
CA LYS A 390 17.25 -8.88 12.88
C LYS A 390 16.97 -10.10 11.97
N ARG A 391 17.78 -10.32 10.92
CA ARG A 391 17.60 -11.42 9.96
C ARG A 391 17.88 -12.78 10.59
N LYS A 392 17.07 -13.77 10.23
CA LYS A 392 17.35 -15.18 10.50
C LYS A 392 18.29 -15.71 9.44
N ILE A 393 19.60 -15.66 9.71
CA ILE A 393 20.63 -16.14 8.76
C ILE A 393 20.57 -17.67 8.64
N GLU A 394 20.30 -18.36 9.74
CA GLU A 394 20.13 -19.81 9.77
C GLU A 394 18.64 -20.18 9.81
N GLY A 395 18.24 -21.18 9.03
CA GLY A 395 16.87 -21.72 9.03
C GLY A 395 15.85 -20.95 8.20
N ALA A 396 16.25 -19.91 7.44
CA ALA A 396 15.36 -19.27 6.48
C ALA A 396 14.86 -20.31 5.44
N PRO A 397 13.55 -20.38 5.16
CA PRO A 397 13.03 -21.34 4.19
C PRO A 397 13.57 -21.05 2.80
N LYS A 398 13.72 -22.09 1.98
CA LYS A 398 13.99 -21.90 0.56
C LYS A 398 12.73 -21.42 -0.13
N LEU A 399 12.91 -20.60 -1.17
CA LEU A 399 11.83 -20.24 -2.08
C LEU A 399 11.27 -21.53 -2.70
N ASP A 400 9.97 -21.73 -2.55
CA ASP A 400 9.23 -22.82 -3.14
C ASP A 400 9.16 -22.62 -4.67
N GLU A 401 9.72 -23.56 -5.41
CA GLU A 401 9.77 -23.50 -6.86
C GLU A 401 8.37 -23.61 -7.50
N GLU A 402 7.39 -24.25 -6.85
CA GLU A 402 6.01 -24.28 -7.34
C GLU A 402 5.33 -22.91 -7.22
N VAL A 403 5.50 -22.25 -6.08
CA VAL A 403 4.98 -20.88 -5.84
C VAL A 403 5.60 -19.91 -6.85
N LYS A 404 6.92 -19.97 -7.02
CA LYS A 404 7.63 -19.17 -8.01
C LYS A 404 7.14 -19.44 -9.44
N LYS A 405 6.90 -20.70 -9.80
CA LYS A 405 6.38 -21.06 -11.12
C LYS A 405 4.96 -20.51 -11.34
N ARG A 406 4.09 -20.53 -10.33
CA ARG A 406 2.75 -19.91 -10.42
C ARG A 406 2.84 -18.41 -10.70
N TYR A 407 3.75 -17.71 -10.03
CA TYR A 407 4.01 -16.29 -10.29
C TYR A 407 4.58 -16.04 -11.70
N GLU A 408 5.57 -16.83 -12.13
CA GLU A 408 6.13 -16.71 -13.47
C GLU A 408 5.05 -16.96 -14.55
N ASN A 409 4.22 -17.99 -14.38
CA ASN A 409 3.09 -18.28 -15.29
C ASN A 409 2.07 -17.12 -15.33
N LEU A 410 1.72 -16.53 -14.18
CA LEU A 410 0.85 -15.36 -14.15
C LEU A 410 1.46 -14.23 -14.97
N LEU A 411 2.73 -13.89 -14.77
CA LEU A 411 3.36 -12.82 -15.53
C LEU A 411 3.45 -13.13 -17.03
N GLU A 412 3.68 -14.39 -17.42
CA GLU A 412 3.66 -14.80 -18.82
C GLU A 412 2.28 -14.60 -19.47
N GLU A 413 1.19 -14.91 -18.76
CA GLU A 413 -0.17 -14.65 -19.22
C GLU A 413 -0.45 -13.14 -19.35
N LEU A 414 0.01 -12.33 -18.40
CA LEU A 414 -0.13 -10.88 -18.44
C LEU A 414 0.72 -10.24 -19.56
N ILE A 415 1.90 -10.79 -19.84
CA ILE A 415 2.72 -10.41 -20.99
C ILE A 415 1.97 -10.68 -22.29
N ALA A 416 1.37 -11.87 -22.43
CA ALA A 416 0.59 -12.20 -23.62
C ALA A 416 -0.60 -11.25 -23.84
N LEU A 417 -1.26 -10.82 -22.75
CA LEU A 417 -2.29 -9.77 -22.82
C LEU A 417 -1.72 -8.42 -23.24
N ALA A 418 -0.54 -8.05 -22.74
CA ALA A 418 0.10 -6.78 -23.05
C ALA A 418 0.59 -6.67 -24.51
N GLU A 419 0.80 -7.81 -25.20
CA GLU A 419 1.15 -7.86 -26.62
C GLU A 419 -0.04 -7.58 -27.56
N GLU A 420 -1.28 -7.66 -27.06
CA GLU A 420 -2.46 -7.32 -27.85
C GLU A 420 -2.50 -5.81 -28.17
N ASP A 421 -2.76 -5.45 -29.43
CA ASP A 421 -2.79 -4.05 -29.89
C ASP A 421 -4.16 -3.37 -29.62
N ALA A 422 -4.80 -3.75 -28.51
CA ALA A 422 -6.07 -3.19 -28.04
C ALA A 422 -5.86 -2.44 -26.72
N TYR A 423 -6.64 -1.38 -26.50
CA TYR A 423 -6.70 -0.70 -25.22
C TYR A 423 -8.11 -0.76 -24.68
N GLU A 424 -8.28 -1.41 -23.54
CA GLU A 424 -9.61 -1.64 -22.95
C GLU A 424 -9.79 -0.84 -21.67
N MET A 425 -11.01 -0.35 -21.51
CA MET A 425 -11.44 0.41 -20.34
C MET A 425 -12.21 -0.51 -19.39
N LEU A 426 -11.60 -0.79 -18.24
CA LEU A 426 -12.26 -1.47 -17.14
C LEU A 426 -13.31 -0.55 -16.53
N THR A 427 -14.50 -1.11 -16.29
CA THR A 427 -15.60 -0.45 -15.61
C THR A 427 -15.77 -1.05 -14.21
N LEU A 428 -16.47 -0.37 -13.32
CA LEU A 428 -16.77 -0.88 -11.98
C LEU A 428 -18.14 -1.56 -11.96
N SER A 429 -18.30 -2.61 -11.15
CA SER A 429 -19.63 -3.10 -10.79
C SER A 429 -20.32 -2.07 -9.88
N GLU A 430 -21.64 -2.18 -9.72
CA GLU A 430 -22.42 -1.19 -8.94
C GLU A 430 -21.94 -1.09 -7.48
N ASP A 431 -21.67 -2.24 -6.84
CA ASP A 431 -21.15 -2.35 -5.48
C ASP A 431 -19.69 -1.83 -5.35
N ALA A 432 -18.83 -2.08 -6.33
CA ALA A 432 -17.48 -1.52 -6.39
C ALA A 432 -17.50 0.01 -6.57
N ALA A 433 -18.40 0.52 -7.41
CA ALA A 433 -18.58 1.96 -7.62
C ALA A 433 -19.09 2.66 -6.35
N GLU A 434 -20.03 2.04 -5.63
CA GLU A 434 -20.53 2.56 -4.35
C GLU A 434 -19.42 2.59 -3.28
N LEU A 435 -18.65 1.50 -3.16
CA LEU A 435 -17.50 1.43 -2.26
C LEU A 435 -16.46 2.51 -2.59
N PHE A 436 -16.10 2.65 -3.86
CA PHE A 436 -15.14 3.66 -4.31
C PHE A 436 -15.62 5.09 -4.04
N LYS A 437 -16.92 5.36 -4.25
CA LYS A 437 -17.53 6.66 -3.92
C LYS A 437 -17.45 6.94 -2.42
N GLY A 438 -17.72 5.94 -1.58
CA GLY A 438 -17.55 6.02 -0.12
C GLY A 438 -16.09 6.33 0.27
N PHE A 439 -15.13 5.61 -0.33
CA PHE A 439 -13.70 5.85 -0.15
C PHE A 439 -13.31 7.29 -0.52
N ARG A 440 -13.73 7.77 -1.69
CA ARG A 440 -13.42 9.13 -2.17
C ARG A 440 -13.97 10.20 -1.22
N LYS A 441 -15.20 10.02 -0.75
CA LYS A 441 -15.82 10.94 0.22
C LYS A 441 -15.03 10.95 1.53
N ALA A 442 -14.71 9.80 2.08
CA ALA A 442 -13.93 9.69 3.32
C ALA A 442 -12.51 10.27 3.16
N ALA A 443 -11.85 10.07 2.02
CA ALA A 443 -10.55 10.67 1.72
C ALA A 443 -10.61 12.20 1.70
N ASP A 444 -11.65 12.77 1.09
CA ASP A 444 -11.84 14.22 1.03
C ASP A 444 -12.20 14.82 2.40
N GLU A 445 -12.99 14.12 3.21
CA GLU A 445 -13.28 14.53 4.60
C GLU A 445 -12.00 14.56 5.45
N ARG A 446 -11.15 13.52 5.33
CA ARG A 446 -9.87 13.44 6.04
C ARG A 446 -8.86 14.50 5.60
N ASN A 447 -8.95 15.02 4.37
CA ASN A 447 -8.15 16.16 3.92
C ASN A 447 -8.42 17.44 4.71
N ASN A 448 -9.59 17.54 5.36
CA ASN A 448 -9.92 18.64 6.26
C ASN A 448 -9.65 18.30 7.73
N GLY A 449 -9.10 17.11 8.01
CA GLY A 449 -8.77 16.61 9.33
C GLY A 449 -7.34 16.07 9.39
N ASP A 450 -7.21 14.78 9.67
CA ASP A 450 -5.94 14.13 9.98
C ASP A 450 -4.98 13.98 8.78
N LEU A 451 -5.40 14.32 7.56
CA LEU A 451 -4.58 14.30 6.35
C LEU A 451 -4.36 15.70 5.74
N ALA A 452 -4.68 16.77 6.46
CA ALA A 452 -4.56 18.13 5.94
C ALA A 452 -3.14 18.50 5.47
N ASN A 453 -2.11 17.98 6.14
CA ASN A 453 -0.70 18.14 5.77
C ASN A 453 -0.27 17.29 4.56
N LEU A 454 -1.08 16.31 4.16
CA LEU A 454 -0.86 15.43 3.01
C LEU A 454 -1.81 15.72 1.85
N LYS A 455 -2.56 16.81 1.92
CA LYS A 455 -3.67 17.12 1.00
C LYS A 455 -3.31 16.94 -0.47
N GLU A 456 -2.08 17.30 -0.86
CA GLU A 456 -1.62 17.12 -2.24
C GLU A 456 -1.50 15.65 -2.63
N TRP A 457 -0.89 14.81 -1.79
CA TRP A 457 -0.77 13.37 -2.00
C TRP A 457 -2.13 12.68 -1.96
N THR A 458 -2.94 12.96 -0.94
CA THR A 458 -4.27 12.36 -0.76
C THR A 458 -5.25 12.77 -1.86
N SER A 459 -5.09 13.96 -2.47
CA SER A 459 -5.88 14.35 -3.65
C SER A 459 -5.66 13.44 -4.86
N LYS A 460 -4.52 12.75 -4.92
CA LYS A 460 -4.19 11.76 -5.97
C LYS A 460 -4.54 10.33 -5.57
N LEU A 461 -4.85 10.09 -4.31
CA LEU A 461 -5.12 8.76 -3.78
C LEU A 461 -6.32 8.07 -4.45
N PRO A 462 -7.47 8.73 -4.73
CA PRO A 462 -8.57 8.06 -5.44
C PRO A 462 -8.16 7.48 -6.80
N GLY A 463 -7.38 8.23 -7.58
CA GLY A 463 -6.82 7.73 -8.85
C GLY A 463 -5.88 6.54 -8.63
N GLN A 464 -5.02 6.60 -7.62
CA GLN A 464 -4.13 5.49 -7.28
C GLN A 464 -4.88 4.22 -6.84
N VAL A 465 -5.98 4.36 -6.08
CA VAL A 465 -6.83 3.22 -5.69
C VAL A 465 -7.49 2.57 -6.90
N LEU A 466 -7.99 3.36 -7.85
CA LEU A 466 -8.53 2.81 -9.10
C LEU A 466 -7.47 2.00 -9.86
N ARG A 467 -6.25 2.55 -9.96
CA ARG A 467 -5.14 1.86 -10.63
C ARG A 467 -4.79 0.54 -9.93
N LEU A 468 -4.70 0.55 -8.60
CA LEU A 468 -4.50 -0.67 -7.80
C LEU A 468 -5.62 -1.69 -8.03
N ALA A 469 -6.87 -1.28 -7.96
CA ALA A 469 -8.04 -2.15 -8.17
C ALA A 469 -8.03 -2.77 -9.57
N GLY A 470 -7.75 -1.97 -10.60
CA GLY A 470 -7.64 -2.46 -11.99
C GLY A 470 -6.52 -3.47 -12.17
N LEU A 471 -5.35 -3.25 -11.56
CA LEU A 471 -4.23 -4.19 -11.62
C LEU A 471 -4.55 -5.52 -10.91
N MET A 472 -5.19 -5.46 -9.75
CA MET A 472 -5.59 -6.66 -9.00
C MET A 472 -6.69 -7.43 -9.72
N HIS A 473 -7.67 -6.73 -10.30
CA HIS A 473 -8.70 -7.31 -11.16
C HIS A 473 -8.10 -8.05 -12.35
N VAL A 474 -7.18 -7.43 -13.08
CA VAL A 474 -6.54 -8.07 -14.25
C VAL A 474 -5.67 -9.24 -13.82
N ALA A 475 -4.95 -9.16 -12.70
CA ALA A 475 -4.19 -10.29 -12.18
C ALA A 475 -5.09 -11.48 -11.80
N LYS A 476 -6.28 -11.22 -11.23
CA LYS A 476 -7.26 -12.23 -10.84
C LYS A 476 -7.95 -12.88 -12.05
N TYR A 477 -8.50 -12.08 -12.96
CA TYR A 477 -9.34 -12.52 -14.07
C TYR A 477 -8.61 -12.75 -15.40
N ARG A 478 -7.38 -12.24 -15.53
CA ARG A 478 -6.50 -12.45 -16.69
C ARG A 478 -7.21 -12.10 -18.00
N LYS A 479 -7.35 -13.06 -18.93
CA LYS A 479 -8.00 -12.90 -20.23
C LYS A 479 -9.48 -12.51 -20.15
N GLU A 480 -10.12 -12.78 -19.02
CA GLU A 480 -11.53 -12.43 -18.82
C GLU A 480 -11.69 -11.03 -18.19
N ALA A 481 -10.60 -10.34 -17.83
CA ALA A 481 -10.65 -9.08 -17.11
C ALA A 481 -11.42 -7.96 -17.84
N GLY A 482 -11.34 -7.92 -19.18
CA GLY A 482 -12.10 -6.96 -19.99
C GLY A 482 -13.57 -7.30 -20.19
N LYS A 483 -13.99 -8.53 -19.85
CA LYS A 483 -15.37 -9.01 -20.05
C LYS A 483 -16.23 -8.88 -18.81
N THR A 484 -15.61 -8.71 -17.64
CA THR A 484 -16.30 -8.49 -16.38
C THR A 484 -15.87 -7.17 -15.76
N PRO A 485 -16.81 -6.42 -15.17
CA PRO A 485 -16.46 -5.21 -14.44
C PRO A 485 -15.61 -5.55 -13.21
N VAL A 486 -14.82 -4.58 -12.73
CA VAL A 486 -14.05 -4.67 -11.49
C VAL A 486 -15.00 -4.92 -10.33
N ASP A 487 -14.82 -6.05 -9.66
CA ASP A 487 -15.70 -6.51 -8.58
C ASP A 487 -15.44 -5.77 -7.26
N TYR A 488 -16.39 -5.92 -6.33
CA TYR A 488 -16.31 -5.35 -4.98
C TYR A 488 -15.03 -5.75 -4.23
N PHE A 489 -14.56 -6.99 -4.37
CA PHE A 489 -13.41 -7.49 -3.63
C PHE A 489 -12.11 -6.84 -4.10
N SER A 490 -11.88 -6.75 -5.41
CA SER A 490 -10.71 -6.07 -5.97
C SER A 490 -10.69 -4.59 -5.64
N MET A 491 -11.86 -3.93 -5.59
CA MET A 491 -11.96 -2.56 -5.12
C MET A 491 -11.69 -2.43 -3.62
N LYS A 492 -12.23 -3.33 -2.80
CA LYS A 492 -12.03 -3.36 -1.35
C LYS A 492 -10.57 -3.58 -0.99
N GLU A 493 -9.92 -4.56 -1.59
CA GLU A 493 -8.49 -4.85 -1.42
C GLU A 493 -7.63 -3.62 -1.72
N ALA A 494 -7.97 -2.85 -2.77
CA ALA A 494 -7.28 -1.61 -3.13
C ALA A 494 -7.52 -0.49 -2.11
N CYS A 495 -8.76 -0.32 -1.66
CA CYS A 495 -9.11 0.65 -0.62
C CYS A 495 -8.40 0.32 0.70
N ASP A 496 -8.34 -0.97 1.06
CA ASP A 496 -7.70 -1.44 2.29
C ASP A 496 -6.18 -1.26 2.23
N LEU A 497 -5.53 -1.51 1.09
CA LEU A 497 -4.12 -1.18 0.87
C LEU A 497 -3.86 0.32 1.07
N ALA A 498 -4.74 1.17 0.57
CA ALA A 498 -4.61 2.61 0.75
C ALA A 498 -4.80 3.04 2.22
N TRP A 499 -5.84 2.53 2.87
CA TRP A 499 -6.21 2.90 4.24
C TRP A 499 -5.31 2.36 5.32
N THR A 500 -4.97 1.07 5.24
CA THR A 500 -4.26 0.38 6.31
C THR A 500 -2.75 0.49 6.15
N TYR A 501 -2.26 0.83 4.95
CA TYR A 501 -0.83 0.82 4.65
C TYR A 501 -0.32 2.13 4.05
N TYR A 502 -0.69 2.45 2.80
CA TYR A 502 -0.01 3.51 2.05
C TYR A 502 -0.16 4.91 2.67
N ILE A 503 -1.25 5.20 3.38
CA ILE A 503 -1.40 6.49 4.07
C ILE A 503 -0.39 6.66 5.20
N ASP A 504 -0.19 5.66 6.04
CA ASP A 504 0.71 5.79 7.18
C ASP A 504 2.17 5.81 6.70
N HIS A 505 2.48 5.10 5.62
CA HIS A 505 3.78 5.20 4.96
C HIS A 505 3.99 6.54 4.24
N ALA A 506 2.96 7.10 3.60
CA ALA A 506 3.02 8.44 3.02
C ALA A 506 3.20 9.50 4.12
N ARG A 507 2.44 9.41 5.22
CA ARG A 507 2.65 10.24 6.41
C ARG A 507 4.08 10.16 6.89
N HIS A 508 4.64 8.97 7.03
CA HIS A 508 6.00 8.83 7.48
C HIS A 508 7.01 9.42 6.49
N ALA A 509 6.86 9.16 5.19
CA ALA A 509 7.69 9.76 4.14
C ALA A 509 7.63 11.30 4.17
N HIS A 510 6.44 11.85 4.46
CA HIS A 510 6.21 13.29 4.57
C HIS A 510 6.53 13.86 5.97
N GLN A 511 6.60 13.07 7.05
CA GLN A 511 7.05 13.49 8.38
C GLN A 511 8.58 13.50 8.48
N ILE A 512 9.25 12.60 7.73
CA ILE A 512 10.69 12.68 7.42
C ILE A 512 11.04 14.04 6.74
N MET A 513 10.06 14.80 6.23
CA MET A 513 10.25 16.18 5.73
C MET A 513 10.71 17.19 6.80
N GLY A 514 10.87 16.81 8.06
CA GLY A 514 11.65 17.60 9.00
C GLY A 514 12.16 16.78 10.16
N ASP A 515 13.47 16.50 10.14
CA ASP A 515 14.42 16.05 11.18
C ASP A 515 13.89 15.61 12.56
N ASP A 516 14.69 14.80 13.26
CA ASP A 516 14.62 14.56 14.72
C ASP A 516 14.23 15.81 15.53
N LYS A 517 14.54 17.01 15.06
CA LYS A 517 14.15 18.31 15.63
C LYS A 517 12.63 18.54 15.72
N ASN A 518 11.83 18.10 14.76
CA ASN A 518 10.37 18.27 14.84
C ASN A 518 9.73 17.28 15.81
N MET A 519 10.22 16.04 15.84
CA MET A 519 9.81 15.04 16.83
C MET A 519 10.28 15.43 18.24
N GLU A 520 11.50 15.93 18.38
CA GLU A 520 12.03 16.51 19.61
C GLU A 520 11.18 17.72 20.05
N LYS A 521 10.77 18.58 19.10
CA LYS A 521 9.93 19.73 19.39
C LYS A 521 8.48 19.35 19.70
N ALA A 522 7.94 18.28 19.10
CA ALA A 522 6.65 17.70 19.44
C ALA A 522 6.69 17.04 20.83
N GLY A 523 7.78 16.34 21.17
CA GLY A 523 8.03 15.82 22.52
C GLY A 523 8.14 16.93 23.56
N LYS A 524 8.88 18.00 23.27
CA LYS A 524 8.94 19.21 24.11
C LYS A 524 7.57 19.89 24.24
N LEU A 525 6.77 19.91 23.16
CA LEU A 525 5.40 20.40 23.19
C LEU A 525 4.50 19.56 24.07
N LEU A 526 4.57 18.22 23.98
CA LEU A 526 3.79 17.31 24.82
C LEU A 526 4.14 17.51 26.31
N LYS A 527 5.43 17.58 26.64
CA LYS A 527 5.90 17.88 28.02
C LYS A 527 5.39 19.24 28.51
N ALA A 528 5.32 20.23 27.63
CA ALA A 528 4.80 21.55 27.98
C ALA A 528 3.27 21.56 28.16
N ILE A 529 2.53 20.80 27.35
CA ILE A 529 1.07 20.61 27.50
C ILE A 529 0.77 20.00 28.87
N ASP A 530 1.51 18.97 29.24
CA ASP A 530 1.39 18.26 30.52
C ASP A 530 1.71 19.18 31.71
N LYS A 531 2.86 19.88 31.67
CA LYS A 531 3.26 20.84 32.72
C LYS A 531 2.24 21.96 32.96
N HIS A 532 1.49 22.36 31.92
CA HIS A 532 0.48 23.41 32.01
C HIS A 532 -0.94 22.88 32.28
N ASN A 533 -1.12 21.57 32.46
CA ASN A 533 -2.42 20.92 32.69
C ASN A 533 -3.48 21.32 31.65
N PHE A 534 -3.09 21.38 30.37
CA PHE A 534 -4.07 21.61 29.32
C PHE A 534 -4.93 20.36 29.12
N GLU A 535 -6.25 20.51 29.18
CA GLU A 535 -7.20 19.45 28.81
C GLU A 535 -7.81 19.72 27.43
N VAL A 536 -8.18 20.99 27.17
CA VAL A 536 -8.74 21.46 25.89
C VAL A 536 -8.16 22.83 25.57
N PHE A 537 -7.60 23.01 24.38
CA PHE A 537 -6.93 24.26 24.00
C PHE A 537 -6.92 24.46 22.47
N THR A 538 -6.65 25.69 21.99
CA THR A 538 -6.47 25.96 20.55
C THR A 538 -4.99 26.09 20.18
N ALA A 539 -4.68 26.01 18.88
CA ALA A 539 -3.31 26.29 18.41
C ALA A 539 -2.81 27.70 18.80
N TYR A 540 -3.73 28.67 18.92
CA TYR A 540 -3.41 30.01 19.41
C TYR A 540 -3.04 29.98 20.90
N ASP A 541 -3.76 29.23 21.73
CA ASP A 541 -3.46 29.09 23.15
C ASP A 541 -2.11 28.41 23.36
N ALA A 542 -1.80 27.38 22.57
CA ALA A 542 -0.48 26.75 22.57
C ALA A 542 0.63 27.76 22.20
N ALA A 543 0.46 28.50 21.10
CA ALA A 543 1.45 29.50 20.68
C ALA A 543 1.62 30.66 21.68
N ARG A 544 0.55 31.07 22.37
CA ARG A 544 0.56 32.18 23.33
C ARG A 544 1.15 31.81 24.68
N ASN A 545 0.80 30.63 25.19
CA ASN A 545 1.13 30.19 26.55
C ASN A 545 2.42 29.36 26.61
N LEU A 546 2.81 28.69 25.53
CA LEU A 546 4.03 27.86 25.47
C LEU A 546 5.16 28.58 24.73
N ARG A 547 5.52 29.77 25.23
CA ARG A 547 6.47 30.70 24.58
C ARG A 547 7.88 30.12 24.42
N ASP A 548 8.26 29.20 25.30
CA ASP A 548 9.58 28.55 25.31
C ASP A 548 9.84 27.70 24.04
N LEU A 549 8.78 27.33 23.32
CA LEU A 549 8.85 26.58 22.06
C LEU A 549 8.98 27.49 20.82
N SER A 550 9.08 28.82 21.04
CA SER A 550 9.35 29.84 20.02
C SER A 550 8.32 29.86 18.86
N PHE A 551 7.06 29.56 19.12
CA PHE A 551 5.99 29.74 18.14
C PHE A 551 5.69 31.22 17.95
N LYS A 552 5.70 31.72 16.70
CA LYS A 552 5.36 33.12 16.40
C LYS A 552 3.87 33.29 16.14
N LYS A 553 3.20 32.25 15.62
CA LYS A 553 1.77 32.21 15.31
C LYS A 553 1.18 30.83 15.60
N GLY A 554 -0.15 30.74 15.71
CA GLY A 554 -0.87 29.47 15.91
C GLY A 554 -0.54 28.42 14.85
N ALA A 555 -0.44 28.82 13.58
CA ALA A 555 -0.06 27.94 12.47
C ALA A 555 1.32 27.27 12.67
N ASP A 556 2.24 27.92 13.40
CA ASP A 556 3.56 27.33 13.71
C ASP A 556 3.42 26.19 14.72
N ALA A 557 2.43 26.25 15.61
CA ALA A 557 2.14 25.21 16.60
C ALA A 557 1.32 24.06 16.00
N GLU A 558 0.42 24.35 15.05
CA GLU A 558 -0.45 23.35 14.40
C GLU A 558 0.33 22.17 13.82
N ILE A 559 1.50 22.43 13.23
CA ILE A 559 2.38 21.38 12.68
C ILE A 559 2.69 20.32 13.74
N PHE A 560 3.09 20.75 14.94
CA PHE A 560 3.49 19.86 16.03
C PHE A 560 2.29 19.28 16.79
N LEU A 561 1.21 20.05 16.92
CA LEU A 561 -0.05 19.56 17.50
C LEU A 561 -0.64 18.44 16.66
N ASN A 562 -0.56 18.54 15.32
CA ASN A 562 -1.03 17.48 14.44
C ASN A 562 -0.17 16.22 14.53
N ILE A 563 1.13 16.32 14.80
CA ILE A 563 1.97 15.16 15.15
C ILE A 563 1.41 14.50 16.41
N LEU A 564 1.11 15.26 17.46
CA LEU A 564 0.56 14.70 18.69
C LEU A 564 -0.85 14.10 18.50
N VAL A 565 -1.66 14.64 17.58
CA VAL A 565 -2.93 14.02 17.15
C VAL A 565 -2.68 12.67 16.47
N ASP A 566 -1.70 12.62 15.57
CA ASP A 566 -1.35 11.40 14.83
C ASP A 566 -0.83 10.28 15.73
N TYR A 567 -0.11 10.64 16.80
CA TYR A 567 0.43 9.70 17.78
C TYR A 567 -0.55 9.42 18.93
N GLY A 568 -1.80 9.91 18.83
CA GLY A 568 -2.87 9.60 19.77
C GLY A 568 -2.82 10.36 21.10
N TYR A 569 -1.90 11.31 21.28
CA TYR A 569 -1.82 12.15 22.48
C TYR A 569 -2.90 13.23 22.49
N LEU A 570 -3.34 13.68 21.32
CA LEU A 570 -4.39 14.69 21.15
C LEU A 570 -5.49 14.16 20.22
N LYS A 571 -6.67 14.77 20.32
CA LYS A 571 -7.72 14.73 19.31
C LYS A 571 -8.01 16.15 18.85
N ILE A 572 -8.29 16.32 17.56
CA ILE A 572 -8.72 17.61 17.02
C ILE A 572 -10.24 17.59 16.79
N GLU A 573 -10.93 18.60 17.28
CA GLU A 573 -12.35 18.80 17.05
C GLU A 573 -12.60 20.17 16.42
N ARG A 574 -13.48 20.18 15.41
CA ARG A 574 -13.94 21.40 14.76
C ARG A 574 -15.02 22.02 15.62
N ASP A 575 -14.82 23.27 16.03
CA ASP A 575 -15.81 24.07 16.73
C ASP A 575 -16.20 25.30 15.90
N GLN A 576 -17.42 25.77 16.11
CA GLN A 576 -17.97 26.91 15.38
C GLN A 576 -18.69 27.84 16.34
N ASN A 577 -18.18 29.07 16.46
CA ASN A 577 -18.83 30.13 17.19
C ASN A 577 -19.28 31.21 16.19
N GLY A 578 -20.58 31.20 15.85
CA GLY A 578 -21.16 32.06 14.82
C GLY A 578 -20.60 31.76 13.41
N ARG A 579 -20.01 32.76 12.75
CA ARG A 579 -19.37 32.61 11.41
C ARG A 579 -17.90 32.17 11.46
N ARG A 580 -17.29 32.09 12.66
CA ARG A 580 -15.89 31.70 12.82
C ARG A 580 -15.79 30.22 13.16
N VAL A 581 -15.04 29.49 12.33
CA VAL A 581 -14.66 28.10 12.56
C VAL A 581 -13.25 28.08 13.15
N PHE A 582 -13.05 27.30 14.19
CA PHE A 582 -11.73 27.09 14.79
C PHE A 582 -11.59 25.65 15.28
N TYR A 583 -10.36 25.21 15.51
CA TYR A 583 -10.07 23.85 15.94
C TYR A 583 -9.62 23.84 17.39
N LYS A 584 -10.21 22.94 18.18
CA LYS A 584 -9.79 22.64 19.54
C LYS A 584 -9.02 21.33 19.54
N TYR A 585 -7.94 21.31 20.30
CA TYR A 585 -7.17 20.12 20.62
C TYR A 585 -7.56 19.67 22.02
N ILE A 586 -7.98 18.42 22.13
CA ILE A 586 -8.35 17.77 23.39
C ILE A 586 -7.23 16.79 23.72
N VAL A 587 -6.74 16.79 24.95
CA VAL A 587 -5.70 15.86 25.41
C VAL A 587 -6.31 14.50 25.70
N ASN A 588 -5.62 13.43 25.28
CA ASN A 588 -6.08 12.07 25.52
C ASN A 588 -6.12 11.77 27.03
N PRO A 589 -7.28 11.45 27.62
CA PRO A 589 -7.38 11.13 29.04
C PRO A 589 -6.48 9.97 29.47
N LYS A 590 -6.19 9.02 28.58
CA LYS A 590 -5.26 7.91 28.83
C LYS A 590 -3.80 8.39 28.99
N TRP A 591 -3.43 9.48 28.31
CA TRP A 591 -2.12 10.10 28.50
C TRP A 591 -2.05 10.84 29.85
N ILE A 592 -3.11 11.59 30.20
CA ILE A 592 -3.21 12.30 31.48
C ILE A 592 -3.06 11.30 32.65
N ALA A 593 -3.79 10.19 32.60
CA ALA A 593 -3.69 9.14 33.63
C ALA A 593 -2.29 8.50 33.70
N GLN A 594 -1.53 8.46 32.60
CA GLN A 594 -0.16 7.93 32.57
C GLN A 594 0.90 8.97 32.99
N SER A 595 0.60 10.27 32.91
CA SER A 595 1.53 11.32 33.32
C SER A 595 1.50 11.58 34.82
N GLU A 596 0.35 11.39 35.49
CA GLU A 596 0.23 11.45 36.96
C GLU A 596 1.14 10.43 37.69
N ASP A 597 1.46 9.30 37.05
CA ASP A 597 2.34 8.23 37.58
C ASP A 597 3.85 8.46 37.32
N ARG A 598 4.25 9.55 36.64
CA ARG A 598 5.67 9.84 36.36
C ARG A 598 6.21 10.89 37.35
N PRO A 599 7.20 10.57 38.21
CA PRO A 599 7.82 11.59 39.06
C PRO A 599 8.54 12.63 38.18
N ALA A 600 8.34 13.90 38.53
CA ALA A 600 8.75 15.11 37.80
C ALA A 600 10.23 15.20 37.40
#